data_AF-A0A2G2MHK3-F1
#
_entry.id   AF-A0A2G2MHK3-F1
#
_cell.length_a   1.000
_cell.length_b   1.000
_cell.length_c   1.000
_cell.angle_alpha   90.00
_cell.angle_beta   90.00
_cell.angle_gamma   90.00
#
_symmetry.space_group_name_H-M   'P 1'
#
loop_
_entity.id
_entity.type
_entity.pdbx_description
1 polymer ?
#
loop_
_entity_poly.entity_id
_entity_poly.type
_entity_poly.pdbx_seq_one_letter_code
_entity_poly.pdbx_strand_id
1 'polypeptide(L)'
;MLQIFLKSDGCIPLLLKASFKVKDFKDNDHGIFWEKDYVSNTIHFSPLHLNSSTISKYVQKLNELKPLFFHVYPSNLLFLIDNMMEQNLKLKYQLRTIFLVSEGYTNKDIERIKTFFNCEVTSFYGHSERILFLESISQDVDIYQIDKRYGFFELVDDNKHQIVENNISGTIVGTTFDNYAMPLIRYETDDITQYLDYKIGTTSMIDSLRNQVYLEGKNHINISVTNFTLSHFTNKIHTWQLYQDQPGKVDILIVPKKDFTHEDKEKILSYMNTLIGDILECDLKLLNHPLLTPRGKMSKINKKISKI
;
A
#
# COMPACT_ATOMS: atom_id res chain seq x y z
N MET A 1 -6.73 1.77 -20.46
CA MET A 1 -7.54 1.65 -19.23
C MET A 1 -7.26 2.72 -18.19
N LEU A 2 -6.07 2.78 -17.57
CA LEU A 2 -5.81 3.77 -16.50
C LEU A 2 -6.20 5.23 -16.82
N GLN A 3 -5.92 5.72 -18.03
CA GLN A 3 -6.32 7.08 -18.41
C GLN A 3 -7.85 7.26 -18.52
N ILE A 4 -8.59 6.20 -18.86
CA ILE A 4 -10.05 6.24 -18.93
C ILE A 4 -10.61 6.34 -17.51
N PHE A 5 -10.13 5.48 -16.61
CA PHE A 5 -10.47 5.51 -15.18
C PHE A 5 -10.17 6.87 -14.53
N LEU A 6 -8.97 7.41 -14.73
CA LEU A 6 -8.65 8.74 -14.19
C LEU A 6 -9.61 9.83 -14.73
N LYS A 7 -10.02 9.74 -16.00
CA LYS A 7 -10.93 10.69 -16.63
C LYS A 7 -12.37 10.54 -16.14
N SER A 8 -12.85 9.34 -15.81
CA SER A 8 -14.20 9.15 -15.25
C SER A 8 -14.36 9.88 -13.91
N ASP A 9 -13.26 10.01 -13.15
CA ASP A 9 -13.19 10.79 -11.90
C ASP A 9 -12.79 12.26 -12.11
N GLY A 10 -12.78 12.74 -13.36
CA GLY A 10 -12.45 14.12 -13.72
C GLY A 10 -10.97 14.47 -13.66
N CYS A 11 -10.07 13.51 -13.44
CA CYS A 11 -8.61 13.70 -13.50
C CYS A 11 -8.15 13.71 -14.96
N ILE A 12 -8.21 14.90 -15.59
CA ILE A 12 -7.71 15.14 -16.94
C ILE A 12 -6.25 15.62 -16.92
N PRO A 13 -5.46 15.39 -17.99
CA PRO A 13 -4.03 15.76 -18.03
C PRO A 13 -3.71 17.24 -17.74
N LEU A 14 -4.65 18.16 -17.93
CA LEU A 14 -4.47 19.58 -17.65
C LEU A 14 -4.52 19.92 -16.16
N LEU A 15 -5.05 19.03 -15.32
CA LEU A 15 -5.16 19.26 -13.88
C LEU A 15 -3.96 18.66 -13.15
N LEU A 16 -3.39 19.44 -12.24
CA LEU A 16 -2.22 19.02 -11.49
C LEU A 16 -2.57 17.88 -10.54
N LYS A 17 -1.76 16.84 -10.57
CA LYS A 17 -1.83 15.68 -9.68
C LYS A 17 -0.59 15.59 -8.81
N ALA A 18 -0.73 15.20 -7.55
CA ALA A 18 0.39 14.79 -6.71
C ALA A 18 0.51 13.27 -6.69
N SER A 19 1.74 12.77 -6.60
CA SER A 19 2.01 11.36 -6.36
C SER A 19 3.22 11.20 -5.47
N PHE A 20 3.33 10.06 -4.78
CA PHE A 20 4.48 9.75 -3.95
C PHE A 20 5.19 8.55 -4.56
N LYS A 21 6.42 8.76 -5.03
CA LYS A 21 7.19 7.73 -5.74
C LYS A 21 8.66 7.83 -5.35
N VAL A 22 9.31 6.68 -5.23
CA VAL A 22 10.77 6.63 -5.10
C VAL A 22 11.39 6.98 -6.45
N LYS A 23 12.26 7.98 -6.44
CA LYS A 23 13.08 8.44 -7.57
C LYS A 23 14.38 9.00 -7.02
N ASP A 24 15.38 9.11 -7.90
CA ASP A 24 16.55 9.94 -7.65
C ASP A 24 16.19 11.41 -7.85
N PHE A 25 15.68 12.03 -6.78
CA PHE A 25 15.42 13.47 -6.75
C PHE A 25 16.77 14.20 -6.77
N LYS A 26 17.00 14.98 -7.84
CA LYS A 26 18.31 15.57 -8.19
C LYS A 26 18.88 16.56 -7.17
N ASP A 27 18.22 16.81 -6.03
CA ASP A 27 18.54 17.92 -5.14
C ASP A 27 18.17 17.67 -3.66
N ASN A 28 18.32 16.42 -3.19
CA ASN A 28 17.95 16.04 -1.82
C ASN A 28 18.76 16.79 -0.74
N ASP A 29 20.03 17.09 -1.01
CA ASP A 29 20.93 17.78 -0.08
C ASP A 29 20.52 19.24 0.18
N HIS A 30 19.74 19.85 -0.73
CA HIS A 30 19.21 21.20 -0.61
C HIS A 30 17.77 21.23 -0.06
N GLY A 31 17.24 20.07 0.35
CA GLY A 31 15.93 19.96 1.00
C GLY A 31 14.74 20.08 0.05
N ILE A 32 14.93 19.76 -1.23
CA ILE A 32 13.88 19.63 -2.25
C ILE A 32 13.54 18.16 -2.39
N PHE A 33 12.31 17.80 -2.00
CA PHE A 33 11.86 16.41 -1.99
C PHE A 33 10.77 16.14 -3.03
N TRP A 34 10.78 16.89 -4.13
CA TRP A 34 9.79 16.78 -5.18
C TRP A 34 10.35 17.10 -6.57
N GLU A 35 9.73 16.54 -7.60
CA GLU A 35 10.07 16.74 -9.00
C GLU A 35 8.79 16.84 -9.85
N LYS A 36 8.71 17.84 -10.72
CA LYS A 36 7.58 18.00 -11.64
C LYS A 36 7.80 17.20 -12.92
N ASP A 37 6.86 16.33 -13.23
CA ASP A 37 6.70 15.72 -14.54
C ASP A 37 5.72 16.57 -15.38
N TYR A 38 6.26 17.20 -16.41
CA TYR A 38 5.51 18.08 -17.31
C TYR A 38 4.62 17.31 -18.29
N VAL A 39 4.96 16.06 -18.62
CA VAL A 39 4.21 15.24 -19.59
C VAL A 39 2.90 14.79 -18.98
N SER A 40 2.94 14.32 -17.73
CA SER A 40 1.74 13.85 -17.01
C SER A 40 1.11 14.92 -16.11
N ASN A 41 1.63 16.16 -16.16
CA ASN A 41 1.28 17.26 -15.26
C ASN A 41 1.15 16.80 -13.80
N THR A 42 2.18 16.09 -13.33
CA THR A 42 2.21 15.47 -12.00
C THR A 42 3.40 16.01 -11.22
N ILE A 43 3.19 16.35 -9.95
CA ILE A 43 4.27 16.58 -9.00
C ILE A 43 4.54 15.28 -8.24
N HIS A 44 5.76 14.76 -8.33
CA HIS A 44 6.20 13.58 -7.61
C HIS A 44 6.87 14.03 -6.32
N PHE A 45 6.41 13.53 -5.19
CA PHE A 45 7.00 13.71 -3.87
C PHE A 45 7.79 12.47 -3.47
N SER A 46 8.89 12.65 -2.76
CA SER A 46 9.69 11.57 -2.21
C SER A 46 9.00 10.96 -0.99
N PRO A 47 8.65 9.67 -0.98
CA PRO A 47 8.20 9.02 0.25
C PRO A 47 9.36 8.72 1.21
N LEU A 48 10.61 8.59 0.70
CA LEU A 48 11.80 8.30 1.51
C LEU A 48 12.19 9.44 2.45
N HIS A 49 11.89 10.66 2.02
CA HIS A 49 12.24 11.87 2.76
C HIS A 49 11.02 12.45 3.47
N LEU A 50 9.90 11.72 3.53
CA LEU A 50 8.74 12.10 4.31
C LEU A 50 8.98 11.64 5.75
N ASN A 51 8.90 12.54 6.72
CA ASN A 51 9.02 12.27 8.15
C ASN A 51 8.66 13.53 8.94
N SER A 52 8.78 13.47 10.27
CA SER A 52 8.44 14.56 11.16
C SER A 52 9.29 15.82 10.95
N SER A 53 10.56 15.73 10.57
CA SER A 53 11.39 16.93 10.36
C SER A 53 11.14 17.63 9.03
N THR A 54 10.54 16.92 8.07
CA THR A 54 10.40 17.39 6.67
C THR A 54 8.95 17.67 6.25
N ILE A 55 7.96 17.12 6.96
CA ILE A 55 6.53 17.22 6.59
C ILE A 55 6.05 18.66 6.32
N SER A 56 6.54 19.63 7.08
CA SER A 56 6.19 21.04 6.90
C SER A 56 6.49 21.54 5.48
N LYS A 57 7.60 21.10 4.88
CA LYS A 57 7.98 21.43 3.50
C LYS A 57 7.03 20.79 2.48
N TYR A 58 6.63 19.53 2.69
CA TYR A 58 5.65 18.85 1.82
C TYR A 58 4.32 19.59 1.83
N VAL A 59 3.80 19.90 3.02
CA VAL A 59 2.52 20.61 3.16
C VAL A 59 2.59 22.02 2.59
N GLN A 60 3.70 22.74 2.81
CA GLN A 60 3.92 24.05 2.19
C GLN A 60 3.85 23.94 0.66
N LYS A 61 4.55 22.97 0.06
CA LYS A 61 4.57 22.81 -1.39
C LYS A 61 3.23 22.36 -1.96
N LEU A 62 2.53 21.45 -1.26
CA LEU A 62 1.17 21.07 -1.62
C LEU A 62 0.23 22.27 -1.60
N ASN A 63 0.34 23.16 -0.61
CA ASN A 63 -0.48 24.37 -0.51
C ASN A 63 -0.14 25.45 -1.54
N GLU A 64 1.11 25.51 -1.99
CA GLU A 64 1.55 26.36 -3.10
C GLU A 64 0.96 25.88 -4.44
N LEU A 65 1.09 24.58 -4.71
CA LEU A 65 0.74 23.99 -6.00
C LEU A 65 -0.74 23.64 -6.15
N LYS A 66 -1.43 23.35 -5.05
CA LYS A 66 -2.86 22.98 -4.98
C LYS A 66 -3.27 21.88 -5.97
N PRO A 67 -2.56 20.73 -6.02
CA PRO A 67 -2.95 19.61 -6.88
C PRO A 67 -4.34 19.10 -6.49
N LEU A 68 -5.24 18.92 -7.46
CA LEU A 68 -6.63 18.50 -7.17
C LEU A 68 -6.76 16.99 -6.93
N PHE A 69 -5.74 16.23 -7.29
CA PHE A 69 -5.77 14.76 -7.26
C PHE A 69 -4.52 14.21 -6.62
N PHE A 70 -4.66 13.16 -5.81
CA PHE A 70 -3.53 12.38 -5.33
C PHE A 70 -3.54 11.01 -5.99
N HIS A 71 -2.38 10.50 -6.39
CA HIS A 71 -2.21 9.14 -6.90
C HIS A 71 -1.05 8.49 -6.13
N VAL A 72 -1.40 7.70 -5.14
CA VAL A 72 -0.53 7.43 -4.00
C VAL A 72 -0.79 6.04 -3.41
N TYR A 73 0.26 5.45 -2.84
CA TYR A 73 0.12 4.23 -2.07
C TYR A 73 -0.58 4.51 -0.73
N PRO A 74 -1.55 3.69 -0.31
CA PRO A 74 -2.23 3.81 0.99
C PRO A 74 -1.28 4.08 2.16
N SER A 75 -0.18 3.32 2.28
CA SER A 75 0.78 3.48 3.38
C SER A 75 1.42 4.87 3.42
N ASN A 76 1.89 5.38 2.28
CA ASN A 76 2.50 6.71 2.17
C ASN A 76 1.50 7.82 2.52
N LEU A 77 0.24 7.66 2.12
CA LEU A 77 -0.80 8.64 2.41
C LEU A 77 -1.18 8.64 3.90
N LEU A 78 -1.33 7.48 4.51
CA LEU A 78 -1.59 7.37 5.94
C LEU A 78 -0.44 7.96 6.76
N PHE A 79 0.80 7.68 6.36
CA PHE A 79 1.99 8.24 6.99
C PHE A 79 2.07 9.77 6.84
N LEU A 80 1.66 10.32 5.69
CA LEU A 80 1.49 11.76 5.49
C LEU A 80 0.45 12.34 6.46
N ILE A 81 -0.74 11.74 6.55
CA ILE A 81 -1.83 12.14 7.46
C ILE A 81 -1.32 12.19 8.90
N ASP A 82 -0.67 11.12 9.36
CA ASP A 82 -0.11 11.00 10.70
C ASP A 82 0.85 12.15 11.03
N ASN A 83 1.81 12.44 10.16
CA ASN A 83 2.77 13.52 10.36
C ASN A 83 2.11 14.91 10.30
N MET A 84 1.08 15.09 9.47
CA MET A 84 0.32 16.35 9.40
C MET A 84 -0.45 16.59 10.71
N MET A 85 -1.12 15.56 11.24
CA MET A 85 -1.87 15.65 12.49
C MET A 85 -0.96 16.02 13.66
N GLU A 86 0.21 15.38 13.80
CA GLU A 86 1.18 15.66 14.87
C GLU A 86 1.74 17.09 14.89
N GLN A 87 1.63 17.81 13.78
CA GLN A 87 2.12 19.19 13.63
C GLN A 87 1.00 20.18 13.35
N ASN A 88 -0.25 19.73 13.45
CA ASN A 88 -1.44 20.52 13.18
C ASN A 88 -1.40 21.21 11.80
N LEU A 89 -0.80 20.52 10.82
CA LEU A 89 -0.66 20.97 9.44
C LEU A 89 -1.92 20.59 8.64
N LYS A 90 -2.33 21.46 7.72
CA LYS A 90 -3.53 21.26 6.90
C LYS A 90 -3.30 21.71 5.46
N LEU A 91 -4.03 21.07 4.54
CA LEU A 91 -4.18 21.60 3.20
C LEU A 91 -5.09 22.84 3.24
N LYS A 92 -4.72 23.88 2.49
CA LYS A 92 -5.43 25.16 2.34
C LYS A 92 -6.31 25.18 1.09
N TYR A 93 -6.61 24.00 0.55
CA TYR A 93 -7.41 23.76 -0.64
C TYR A 93 -8.09 22.39 -0.50
N GLN A 94 -9.15 22.18 -1.28
CA GLN A 94 -9.92 20.94 -1.27
C GLN A 94 -9.39 19.99 -2.35
N LEU A 95 -9.05 18.76 -1.95
CA LEU A 95 -8.81 17.68 -2.90
C LEU A 95 -10.13 17.24 -3.53
N ARG A 96 -10.09 16.88 -4.81
CA ARG A 96 -11.25 16.30 -5.49
C ARG A 96 -11.30 14.80 -5.27
N THR A 97 -10.24 14.09 -5.67
CA THR A 97 -10.20 12.62 -5.62
C THR A 97 -8.80 12.11 -5.27
N ILE A 98 -8.75 11.09 -4.43
CA ILE A 98 -7.54 10.34 -4.10
C ILE A 98 -7.63 8.96 -4.76
N PHE A 99 -6.65 8.63 -5.59
CA PHE A 99 -6.47 7.34 -6.25
C PHE A 99 -5.46 6.51 -5.46
N LEU A 100 -5.96 5.48 -4.76
CA LEU A 100 -5.13 4.49 -4.07
C LEU A 100 -4.67 3.43 -5.06
N VAL A 101 -3.40 3.02 -4.96
CA VAL A 101 -2.82 2.05 -5.91
C VAL A 101 -1.80 1.13 -5.26
N SER A 102 -1.58 -0.03 -5.88
CA SER A 102 -0.42 -0.93 -5.68
C SER A 102 -0.20 -1.54 -4.28
N GLU A 103 -1.05 -1.22 -3.31
CA GLU A 103 -1.07 -1.81 -1.97
C GLU A 103 -2.50 -2.09 -1.55
N GLY A 104 -2.68 -3.11 -0.69
CA GLY A 104 -3.95 -3.33 -0.01
C GLY A 104 -4.19 -2.26 1.06
N TYR A 105 -5.45 -2.11 1.44
CA TYR A 105 -5.92 -1.17 2.45
C TYR A 105 -7.16 -1.76 3.13
N THR A 106 -7.51 -1.25 4.30
CA THR A 106 -8.72 -1.66 5.03
C THR A 106 -9.80 -0.58 4.97
N ASN A 107 -11.05 -0.93 5.28
CA ASN A 107 -12.14 0.05 5.36
C ASN A 107 -11.85 1.17 6.38
N LYS A 108 -11.12 0.85 7.46
CA LYS A 108 -10.67 1.85 8.45
C LYS A 108 -9.66 2.84 7.86
N ASP A 109 -8.78 2.37 6.97
CA ASP A 109 -7.84 3.25 6.26
C ASP A 109 -8.59 4.22 5.34
N ILE A 110 -9.59 3.71 4.60
CA ILE A 110 -10.46 4.51 3.74
C ILE A 110 -11.23 5.57 4.54
N GLU A 111 -11.88 5.17 5.63
CA GLU A 111 -12.61 6.08 6.52
C GLU A 111 -11.70 7.19 7.05
N ARG A 112 -10.49 6.82 7.49
CA ARG A 112 -9.49 7.76 7.99
C ARG A 112 -9.06 8.77 6.91
N ILE A 113 -8.78 8.30 5.70
CA ILE A 113 -8.38 9.16 4.57
C ILE A 113 -9.51 10.12 4.21
N LYS A 114 -10.74 9.61 4.06
CA LYS A 114 -11.93 10.43 3.75
C LYS A 114 -12.18 11.48 4.81
N THR A 115 -12.12 11.10 6.09
CA THR A 115 -12.33 12.02 7.20
C THR A 115 -11.27 13.12 7.25
N PHE A 116 -10.01 12.77 7.00
CA PHE A 116 -8.91 13.74 7.08
C PHE A 116 -8.92 14.76 5.93
N PHE A 117 -9.14 14.30 4.69
CA PHE A 117 -9.09 15.16 3.50
C PHE A 117 -10.46 15.68 3.04
N ASN A 118 -11.55 15.13 3.57
CA ASN A 118 -12.92 15.43 3.17
C ASN A 118 -13.11 15.35 1.64
N CYS A 119 -12.66 14.25 1.02
CA CYS A 119 -12.71 14.07 -0.42
C CYS A 119 -13.05 12.63 -0.83
N GLU A 120 -13.35 12.45 -2.11
CA GLU A 120 -13.57 11.12 -2.67
C GLU A 120 -12.27 10.31 -2.68
N VAL A 121 -12.42 9.01 -2.44
CA VAL A 121 -11.35 8.02 -2.50
C VAL A 121 -11.81 6.90 -3.41
N THR A 122 -10.96 6.53 -4.36
CA THR A 122 -11.21 5.45 -5.31
C THR A 122 -9.91 4.68 -5.53
N SER A 123 -10.00 3.49 -6.11
CA SER A 123 -8.89 2.59 -6.35
C SER A 123 -9.11 1.80 -7.63
N PHE A 124 -8.05 1.17 -8.11
CA PHE A 124 -8.15 0.12 -9.10
C PHE A 124 -7.14 -0.97 -8.78
N TYR A 125 -7.47 -2.19 -9.18
CA TYR A 125 -6.56 -3.32 -9.18
C TYR A 125 -6.03 -3.54 -10.60
N GLY A 126 -4.72 -3.78 -10.68
CA GLY A 126 -4.04 -4.03 -11.94
C GLY A 126 -2.57 -4.37 -11.72
N HIS A 127 -1.93 -4.81 -12.81
CA HIS A 127 -0.62 -5.45 -12.76
C HIS A 127 0.40 -4.78 -13.67
N SER A 128 1.69 -4.94 -13.34
CA SER A 128 2.77 -4.54 -14.25
C SER A 128 2.77 -5.39 -15.52
N GLU A 129 2.31 -6.64 -15.39
CA GLU A 129 2.10 -7.64 -16.43
C GLU A 129 0.93 -7.29 -17.38
N ARG A 130 0.10 -6.31 -17.02
CA ARG A 130 -1.02 -5.79 -17.82
C ARG A 130 -2.07 -6.82 -18.22
N ILE A 131 -2.41 -7.72 -17.29
CA ILE A 131 -3.32 -8.85 -17.55
C ILE A 131 -4.77 -8.48 -17.28
N LEU A 132 -5.04 -7.88 -16.12
CA LEU A 132 -6.37 -7.57 -15.62
C LEU A 132 -6.44 -6.10 -15.17
N PHE A 133 -7.64 -5.54 -15.23
CA PHE A 133 -7.93 -4.19 -14.74
C PHE A 133 -9.32 -4.19 -14.12
N LEU A 134 -9.39 -3.90 -12.83
CA LEU A 134 -10.61 -3.89 -12.03
C LEU A 134 -10.75 -2.51 -11.36
N GLU A 135 -11.89 -1.85 -11.51
CA GLU A 135 -12.14 -0.51 -10.96
C GLU A 135 -12.98 -0.61 -9.68
N SER A 136 -12.63 0.13 -8.62
CA SER A 136 -13.51 0.18 -7.45
C SER A 136 -14.77 0.97 -7.77
N ILE A 137 -15.94 0.41 -7.46
CA ILE A 137 -17.25 1.02 -7.77
C ILE A 137 -18.09 1.33 -6.52
N SER A 138 -17.64 0.93 -5.33
CA SER A 138 -18.30 1.27 -4.06
C SER A 138 -17.68 2.49 -3.41
N GLN A 139 -18.48 3.18 -2.59
CA GLN A 139 -17.99 4.28 -1.76
C GLN A 139 -16.94 3.79 -0.76
N ASP A 140 -17.09 2.58 -0.22
CA ASP A 140 -16.13 2.00 0.74
C ASP A 140 -14.88 1.42 0.06
N VAL A 141 -14.80 1.49 -1.27
CA VAL A 141 -13.64 1.09 -2.08
C VAL A 141 -13.29 -0.40 -1.93
N ASP A 142 -14.31 -1.21 -1.65
CA ASP A 142 -14.26 -2.63 -1.33
C ASP A 142 -15.01 -3.53 -2.33
N ILE A 143 -15.66 -2.94 -3.34
CA ILE A 143 -16.28 -3.65 -4.46
C ILE A 143 -15.59 -3.23 -5.74
N TYR A 144 -15.16 -4.22 -6.52
CA TYR A 144 -14.45 -4.02 -7.77
C TYR A 144 -15.25 -4.54 -8.97
N GLN A 145 -15.24 -3.79 -10.06
CA GLN A 145 -15.82 -4.18 -11.33
C GLN A 145 -14.71 -4.61 -12.28
N ILE A 146 -14.83 -5.83 -12.81
CA ILE A 146 -13.91 -6.34 -13.84
C ILE A 146 -14.15 -5.63 -15.16
N ASP A 147 -13.09 -5.08 -15.76
CA ASP A 147 -13.12 -4.64 -17.14
C ASP A 147 -12.91 -5.83 -18.09
N LYS A 148 -14.02 -6.38 -18.57
CA LYS A 148 -14.07 -7.52 -19.49
C LYS A 148 -13.44 -7.24 -20.88
N ARG A 149 -13.07 -6.00 -21.19
CA ARG A 149 -12.38 -5.62 -22.43
C ARG A 149 -10.87 -5.70 -22.29
N TYR A 150 -10.35 -5.66 -21.06
CA TYR A 150 -8.91 -5.59 -20.80
C TYR A 150 -8.25 -6.98 -20.81
N GLY A 151 -8.94 -7.98 -20.25
CA GLY A 151 -8.49 -9.36 -20.21
C GLY A 151 -9.59 -10.30 -19.75
N PHE A 152 -9.33 -11.60 -19.87
CA PHE A 152 -10.21 -12.64 -19.35
C PHE A 152 -9.87 -12.88 -17.88
N PHE A 153 -10.81 -12.59 -17.00
CA PHE A 153 -10.70 -12.81 -15.57
C PHE A 153 -11.32 -14.15 -15.18
N GLU A 154 -10.62 -14.89 -14.33
CA GLU A 154 -11.05 -16.16 -13.77
C GLU A 154 -10.75 -16.19 -12.26
N LEU A 155 -11.59 -16.90 -11.51
CA LEU A 155 -11.24 -17.36 -10.17
C LEU A 155 -11.09 -18.88 -10.21
N VAL A 156 -10.07 -19.39 -9.53
CA VAL A 156 -9.86 -20.83 -9.40
C VAL A 156 -9.71 -21.26 -7.95
N ASP A 157 -10.16 -22.46 -7.64
CA ASP A 157 -9.92 -23.12 -6.36
C ASP A 157 -8.48 -23.68 -6.28
N ASP A 158 -8.15 -24.29 -5.14
CA ASP A 158 -6.82 -24.91 -4.92
C ASP A 158 -6.51 -26.05 -5.91
N ASN A 159 -7.55 -26.69 -6.46
CA ASN A 159 -7.43 -27.76 -7.46
C ASN A 159 -7.44 -27.21 -8.91
N LYS A 160 -7.38 -25.88 -9.09
CA LYS A 160 -7.42 -25.17 -10.37
C LYS A 160 -8.75 -25.29 -11.13
N HIS A 161 -9.82 -25.69 -10.46
CA HIS A 161 -11.16 -25.64 -11.03
C HIS A 161 -11.69 -24.21 -11.01
N GLN A 162 -12.37 -23.82 -12.08
CA GLN A 162 -12.99 -22.50 -12.17
C GLN A 162 -14.14 -22.37 -11.17
N ILE A 163 -14.13 -21.27 -10.42
CA ILE A 163 -15.21 -20.86 -9.53
C ILE A 163 -16.14 -19.93 -10.32
N VAL A 164 -17.45 -20.18 -10.25
CA VAL A 164 -18.49 -19.33 -10.86
C VAL A 164 -19.59 -18.94 -9.88
N GLU A 165 -19.50 -19.47 -8.65
CA GLU A 165 -20.37 -19.18 -7.53
C GLU A 165 -19.97 -17.87 -6.85
N ASN A 166 -20.98 -17.13 -6.38
CA ASN A 166 -20.75 -15.93 -5.59
C ASN A 166 -20.29 -16.31 -4.17
N ASN A 167 -19.48 -15.44 -3.56
CA ASN A 167 -18.98 -15.54 -2.19
C ASN A 167 -18.10 -16.77 -1.90
N ILE A 168 -17.46 -17.31 -2.93
CA ILE A 168 -16.41 -18.33 -2.81
C ILE A 168 -15.08 -17.66 -3.12
N SER A 169 -14.16 -17.72 -2.16
CA SER A 169 -12.80 -17.21 -2.31
C SER A 169 -12.01 -18.08 -3.29
N GLY A 170 -11.25 -17.46 -4.17
CA GLY A 170 -10.39 -18.14 -5.13
C GLY A 170 -9.21 -17.29 -5.53
N THR A 171 -8.23 -17.92 -6.18
CA THR A 171 -7.07 -17.24 -6.73
C THR A 171 -7.43 -16.62 -8.08
N ILE A 172 -7.00 -15.38 -8.29
CA ILE A 172 -7.20 -14.64 -9.52
C ILE A 172 -6.27 -15.20 -10.60
N VAL A 173 -6.88 -15.58 -11.72
CA VAL A 173 -6.21 -16.05 -12.92
C VAL A 173 -6.63 -15.16 -14.09
N GLY A 174 -5.67 -14.74 -14.91
CA GLY A 174 -5.91 -13.80 -15.99
C GLY A 174 -5.34 -14.21 -17.34
N THR A 175 -6.04 -13.88 -18.42
CA THR A 175 -5.52 -13.96 -19.80
C THR A 175 -5.53 -12.58 -20.45
N THR A 176 -4.40 -12.14 -21.00
CA THR A 176 -4.26 -10.85 -21.67
C THR A 176 -4.95 -10.85 -23.04
N PHE A 177 -5.67 -9.78 -23.39
CA PHE A 177 -6.20 -9.58 -24.75
C PHE A 177 -5.34 -8.66 -25.62
N ASP A 178 -4.71 -7.63 -25.03
CA ASP A 178 -4.06 -6.52 -25.75
C ASP A 178 -2.58 -6.35 -25.38
N ASN A 179 -1.86 -7.48 -25.20
CA ASN A 179 -0.41 -7.49 -24.96
C ASN A 179 0.30 -8.43 -25.95
N TYR A 180 0.41 -8.01 -27.22
CA TYR A 180 1.05 -8.80 -28.28
C TYR A 180 2.54 -9.07 -28.06
N ALA A 181 3.22 -8.25 -27.25
CA ALA A 181 4.64 -8.44 -26.97
C ALA A 181 4.88 -9.58 -25.96
N MET A 182 3.97 -9.77 -25.00
CA MET A 182 4.05 -10.82 -23.98
C MET A 182 2.64 -11.29 -23.62
N PRO A 183 2.02 -12.12 -24.48
CA PRO A 183 0.70 -12.66 -24.17
C PRO A 183 0.82 -13.64 -23.01
N LEU A 184 0.00 -13.44 -21.98
CA LEU A 184 -0.10 -14.31 -20.83
C LEU A 184 -1.47 -14.99 -20.86
N ILE A 185 -1.47 -16.32 -20.76
CA ILE A 185 -2.67 -17.16 -20.81
C ILE A 185 -2.78 -17.90 -19.49
N ARG A 186 -3.93 -17.74 -18.83
CA ARG A 186 -4.21 -18.31 -17.49
C ARG A 186 -3.08 -18.09 -16.49
N TYR A 187 -2.56 -16.87 -16.42
CA TYR A 187 -1.53 -16.49 -15.46
C TYR A 187 -2.14 -16.27 -14.08
N GLU A 188 -1.59 -16.95 -13.08
CA GLU A 188 -2.02 -16.89 -11.68
C GLU A 188 -1.31 -15.73 -10.95
N THR A 189 -2.06 -14.82 -10.32
CA THR A 189 -1.52 -13.54 -9.81
C THR A 189 -1.08 -13.58 -8.34
N ASP A 190 -1.20 -14.73 -7.67
CA ASP A 190 -1.13 -14.89 -6.20
C ASP A 190 -2.13 -14.02 -5.43
N ASP A 191 -3.07 -13.36 -6.10
CA ASP A 191 -4.09 -12.53 -5.44
C ASP A 191 -5.39 -13.31 -5.32
N ILE A 192 -6.14 -13.06 -4.25
CA ILE A 192 -7.39 -13.73 -3.94
C ILE A 192 -8.53 -12.73 -3.85
N THR A 193 -9.70 -13.15 -4.29
CA THR A 193 -10.96 -12.43 -4.11
C THR A 193 -12.12 -13.42 -4.24
N GLN A 194 -13.34 -12.92 -4.17
CA GLN A 194 -14.56 -13.68 -4.45
C GLN A 194 -15.49 -12.86 -5.34
N TYR A 195 -16.27 -13.55 -6.18
CA TYR A 195 -17.36 -12.89 -6.90
C TYR A 195 -18.43 -12.44 -5.92
N LEU A 196 -18.89 -11.19 -6.04
CA LEU A 196 -20.15 -10.74 -5.46
C LEU A 196 -21.30 -11.01 -6.43
N ASP A 197 -21.06 -10.79 -7.71
CA ASP A 197 -21.90 -11.22 -8.82
C ASP A 197 -21.04 -11.67 -10.00
N TYR A 198 -20.98 -12.98 -10.23
CA TYR A 198 -20.23 -13.59 -11.33
C TYR A 198 -20.70 -13.10 -12.72
N LYS A 199 -22.02 -12.94 -12.93
CA LYS A 199 -22.57 -12.57 -14.25
C LYS A 199 -22.22 -11.13 -14.59
N ILE A 200 -22.37 -10.23 -13.62
CA ILE A 200 -22.01 -8.82 -13.78
C ILE A 200 -20.47 -8.68 -13.84
N GLY A 201 -19.75 -9.51 -13.09
CA GLY A 201 -18.29 -9.46 -12.96
C GLY A 201 -17.87 -8.47 -11.88
N THR A 202 -18.56 -8.50 -10.74
CA THR A 202 -18.14 -7.75 -9.54
C THR A 202 -17.48 -8.68 -8.53
N THR A 203 -16.44 -8.19 -7.88
CA THR A 203 -15.69 -8.90 -6.85
C THR A 203 -15.63 -8.09 -5.56
N SER A 204 -15.33 -8.78 -4.46
CA SER A 204 -15.01 -8.11 -3.19
C SER A 204 -13.62 -7.46 -3.25
N MET A 205 -13.18 -6.96 -2.10
CA MET A 205 -11.80 -6.56 -1.87
C MET A 205 -10.84 -7.67 -2.30
N ILE A 206 -9.71 -7.26 -2.86
CA ILE A 206 -8.67 -8.15 -3.34
C ILE A 206 -7.55 -8.17 -2.32
N ASP A 207 -7.21 -9.36 -1.87
CA ASP A 207 -6.06 -9.60 -0.99
C ASP A 207 -4.98 -10.37 -1.76
N SER A 208 -3.78 -10.45 -1.20
CA SER A 208 -2.64 -11.10 -1.82
C SER A 208 -2.19 -12.28 -0.96
N LEU A 209 -2.10 -13.49 -1.52
CA LEU A 209 -1.47 -14.64 -0.88
C LEU A 209 -0.01 -14.36 -0.51
N ARG A 210 0.65 -13.40 -1.18
CA ARG A 210 1.98 -12.91 -0.77
C ARG A 210 1.98 -12.21 0.59
N ASN A 211 0.83 -11.94 1.20
CA ASN A 211 0.75 -11.50 2.59
C ASN A 211 0.94 -12.67 3.58
N GLN A 212 0.85 -13.92 3.11
CA GLN A 212 1.27 -15.13 3.84
C GLN A 212 2.80 -15.29 3.76
N VAL A 213 3.51 -14.26 4.20
CA VAL A 213 4.96 -14.35 4.37
C VAL A 213 5.23 -14.93 5.75
N TYR A 214 6.19 -15.85 5.80
CA TYR A 214 6.62 -16.47 7.04
C TYR A 214 7.95 -15.90 7.53
N LEU A 215 8.09 -15.75 8.84
CA LEU A 215 9.40 -15.63 9.48
C LEU A 215 9.96 -17.01 9.78
N GLU A 216 11.24 -17.21 9.52
CA GLU A 216 11.95 -18.45 9.79
C GLU A 216 12.45 -18.45 11.24
N GLY A 217 11.94 -19.36 12.07
CA GLY A 217 12.34 -19.55 13.47
C GLY A 217 13.65 -20.33 13.65
N LYS A 218 14.11 -20.46 14.90
CA LYS A 218 15.39 -21.12 15.25
C LYS A 218 15.49 -22.59 14.79
N ASN A 219 14.34 -23.27 14.62
CA ASN A 219 14.25 -24.69 14.26
C ASN A 219 13.52 -24.94 12.92
N HIS A 220 13.62 -24.00 11.95
CA HIS A 220 12.86 -24.04 10.69
C HIS A 220 11.33 -24.03 10.85
N ILE A 221 10.83 -23.67 12.03
CA ILE A 221 9.41 -23.39 12.26
C ILE A 221 9.09 -22.05 11.59
N ASN A 222 8.19 -22.09 10.61
CA ASN A 222 7.72 -20.91 9.92
C ASN A 222 6.52 -20.30 10.64
N ILE A 223 6.61 -19.02 11.01
CA ILE A 223 5.50 -18.28 11.63
C ILE A 223 4.89 -17.34 10.61
N SER A 224 3.58 -17.49 10.36
CA SER A 224 2.85 -16.55 9.50
C SER A 224 2.88 -15.15 10.10
N VAL A 225 3.16 -14.15 9.28
CA VAL A 225 3.20 -12.78 9.77
C VAL A 225 1.83 -12.19 10.11
N THR A 226 0.75 -12.83 9.67
CA THR A 226 -0.60 -12.50 10.12
C THR A 226 -0.77 -12.65 11.64
N ASN A 227 0.10 -13.42 12.31
CA ASN A 227 0.09 -13.56 13.76
C ASN A 227 0.69 -12.34 14.50
N PHE A 228 1.32 -11.42 13.78
CA PHE A 228 1.88 -10.20 14.38
C PHE A 228 0.93 -9.02 14.22
N THR A 229 0.59 -8.39 15.33
CA THR A 229 -0.18 -7.15 15.34
C THR A 229 0.30 -6.23 16.45
N LEU A 230 0.58 -4.96 16.11
CA LEU A 230 0.79 -3.90 17.11
C LEU A 230 -0.40 -2.93 17.14
N SER A 231 -1.60 -3.43 16.83
CA SER A 231 -2.83 -2.63 16.84
C SER A 231 -3.08 -1.90 18.17
N HIS A 232 -2.73 -2.53 19.30
CA HIS A 232 -2.81 -1.95 20.65
C HIS A 232 -1.91 -0.73 20.87
N PHE A 233 -0.90 -0.54 20.01
CA PHE A 233 0.11 0.53 20.14
C PHE A 233 -0.05 1.61 19.05
N THR A 234 -1.13 1.58 18.26
CA THR A 234 -1.37 2.53 17.15
C THR A 234 -1.43 4.01 17.58
N ASN A 235 -1.70 4.27 18.86
CA ASN A 235 -1.61 5.61 19.45
C ASN A 235 -0.15 6.08 19.70
N LYS A 236 0.82 5.17 19.75
CA LYS A 236 2.24 5.42 20.07
C LYS A 236 3.18 5.29 18.87
N ILE A 237 2.76 4.59 17.81
CA ILE A 237 3.60 4.35 16.63
C ILE A 237 2.89 4.82 15.36
N HIS A 238 3.67 5.31 14.39
CA HIS A 238 3.19 5.65 13.06
C HIS A 238 3.01 4.40 12.20
N THR A 239 4.02 3.54 12.21
CA THR A 239 4.03 2.28 11.48
C THR A 239 5.08 1.34 12.07
N TRP A 240 4.99 0.06 11.71
CA TRP A 240 5.95 -0.97 12.10
C TRP A 240 6.16 -1.97 10.97
N GLN A 241 7.34 -2.58 10.93
CA GLN A 241 7.72 -3.61 9.97
C GLN A 241 8.56 -4.67 10.65
N LEU A 242 8.58 -5.88 10.09
CA LEU A 242 9.46 -6.96 10.50
C LEU A 242 10.64 -7.03 9.52
N TYR A 243 11.85 -7.16 10.05
CA TYR A 243 13.04 -7.38 9.25
C TYR A 243 13.75 -8.65 9.71
N GLN A 244 14.03 -9.55 8.77
CA GLN A 244 14.73 -10.79 9.04
C GLN A 244 15.93 -10.92 8.10
N ASP A 245 17.13 -10.81 8.67
CA ASP A 245 18.41 -11.05 7.97
C ASP A 245 18.78 -12.54 8.01
N GLN A 246 18.46 -13.22 9.10
CA GLN A 246 18.83 -14.60 9.36
C GLN A 246 17.70 -15.37 10.08
N PRO A 247 17.59 -16.70 9.87
CA PRO A 247 16.65 -17.53 10.62
C PRO A 247 16.84 -17.41 12.14
N GLY A 248 15.75 -17.52 12.89
CA GLY A 248 15.74 -17.48 14.35
C GLY A 248 15.84 -16.09 14.97
N LYS A 249 16.00 -15.03 14.18
CA LYS A 249 16.03 -13.64 14.64
C LYS A 249 15.10 -12.76 13.82
N VAL A 250 14.46 -11.78 14.47
CA VAL A 250 13.65 -10.76 13.81
C VAL A 250 13.88 -9.40 14.48
N ASP A 251 14.10 -8.38 13.66
CA ASP A 251 14.07 -6.99 14.09
C ASP A 251 12.67 -6.43 13.87
N ILE A 252 12.09 -5.85 14.92
CA ILE A 252 10.85 -5.09 14.90
C ILE A 252 11.24 -3.63 14.66
N LEU A 253 11.00 -3.17 13.46
CA LEU A 253 11.30 -1.80 13.03
C LEU A 253 10.09 -0.93 13.33
N ILE A 254 10.26 0.10 14.16
CA ILE A 254 9.19 1.02 14.55
C ILE A 254 9.52 2.43 14.12
N VAL A 255 8.55 3.11 13.51
CA VAL A 255 8.59 4.57 13.35
C VAL A 255 7.75 5.17 14.49
N PRO A 256 8.39 5.72 15.53
CA PRO A 256 7.69 6.17 16.74
C PRO A 256 6.96 7.49 16.51
N LYS A 257 5.87 7.70 17.25
CA LYS A 257 5.25 9.02 17.43
C LYS A 257 6.05 9.86 18.42
N LYS A 258 5.78 11.17 18.49
CA LYS A 258 6.52 12.11 19.36
C LYS A 258 6.53 11.74 20.84
N ASP A 259 5.47 11.12 21.33
CA ASP A 259 5.26 10.74 22.73
C ASP A 259 5.62 9.27 23.03
N PHE A 260 6.35 8.62 22.12
CA PHE A 260 6.86 7.26 22.31
C PHE A 260 7.97 7.26 23.36
N THR A 261 7.79 6.45 24.40
CA THR A 261 8.69 6.38 25.55
C THR A 261 9.53 5.09 25.56
N HIS A 262 10.53 5.05 26.43
CA HIS A 262 11.26 3.81 26.69
C HIS A 262 10.33 2.71 27.26
N GLU A 263 9.34 3.08 28.07
CA GLU A 263 8.35 2.14 28.60
C GLU A 263 7.49 1.52 27.48
N ASP A 264 7.11 2.30 26.47
CA ASP A 264 6.39 1.80 25.29
C ASP A 264 7.25 0.79 24.51
N LYS A 265 8.56 1.05 24.38
CA LYS A 265 9.52 0.12 23.77
C LYS A 265 9.54 -1.22 24.52
N GLU A 266 9.67 -1.19 25.85
CA GLU A 266 9.71 -2.40 26.68
C GLU A 266 8.38 -3.16 26.64
N LYS A 267 7.24 -2.46 26.63
CA LYS A 267 5.91 -3.08 26.46
C LYS A 267 5.79 -3.81 25.13
N ILE A 268 6.24 -3.20 24.03
CA ILE A 268 6.20 -3.82 22.71
C ILE A 268 7.13 -5.04 22.66
N LEU A 269 8.37 -4.91 23.15
CA LEU A 269 9.31 -6.03 23.21
C LEU A 269 8.76 -7.18 24.06
N SER A 270 8.20 -6.88 25.23
CA SER A 270 7.57 -7.87 26.11
C SER A 270 6.39 -8.57 25.45
N TYR A 271 5.51 -7.81 24.79
CA TYR A 271 4.37 -8.35 24.04
C TYR A 271 4.84 -9.30 22.92
N MET A 272 5.83 -8.88 22.14
CA MET A 272 6.37 -9.68 21.03
C MET A 272 7.14 -10.91 21.53
N ASN A 273 7.95 -10.78 22.59
CA ASN A 273 8.60 -11.91 23.24
C ASN A 273 7.60 -12.91 23.82
N THR A 274 6.46 -12.44 24.35
CA THR A 274 5.39 -13.33 24.82
C THR A 274 4.76 -14.12 23.66
N LEU A 275 4.63 -13.50 22.49
CA LEU A 275 4.04 -14.15 21.32
C LEU A 275 4.98 -15.15 20.64
N ILE A 276 6.27 -14.83 20.54
CA ILE A 276 7.20 -15.57 19.66
C ILE A 276 8.62 -15.75 20.23
N GLY A 277 8.91 -15.37 21.46
CA GLY A 277 10.25 -15.42 22.05
C GLY A 277 10.88 -16.82 22.07
N ASP A 278 10.04 -17.85 22.16
CA ASP A 278 10.47 -19.27 22.10
C ASP A 278 10.91 -19.69 20.69
N ILE A 279 10.45 -18.99 19.66
CA ILE A 279 10.68 -19.35 18.25
C ILE A 279 11.68 -18.40 17.59
N LEU A 280 11.68 -17.12 17.98
CA LEU A 280 12.46 -16.04 17.41
C LEU A 280 13.05 -15.15 18.51
N GLU A 281 14.33 -14.83 18.37
CA GLU A 281 14.94 -13.71 19.09
C GLU A 281 14.42 -12.40 18.50
N CYS A 282 13.79 -11.57 19.33
CA CYS A 282 13.24 -10.28 18.92
C CYS A 282 14.14 -9.14 19.38
N ASP A 283 14.49 -8.24 18.46
CA ASP A 283 15.08 -6.93 18.78
C ASP A 283 14.16 -5.83 18.25
N LEU A 284 14.24 -4.62 18.83
CA LEU A 284 13.41 -3.48 18.44
C LEU A 284 14.30 -2.30 18.07
N LYS A 285 14.16 -1.86 16.81
CA LYS A 285 14.91 -0.75 16.23
C LYS A 285 13.97 0.40 15.88
N LEU A 286 14.34 1.60 16.29
CA LEU A 286 13.60 2.82 15.96
C LEU A 286 14.13 3.41 14.65
N LEU A 287 13.20 3.79 13.77
CA LEU A 287 13.48 4.41 12.48
C LEU A 287 12.80 5.77 12.38
N ASN A 288 13.38 6.65 11.57
CA ASN A 288 12.79 7.96 11.28
C ASN A 288 11.72 7.90 10.16
N HIS A 289 11.76 6.86 9.33
CA HIS A 289 10.84 6.60 8.22
C HIS A 289 10.77 5.09 7.98
N PRO A 290 9.66 4.56 7.41
CA PRO A 290 9.57 3.14 7.11
C PRO A 290 10.56 2.72 6.02
N LEU A 291 10.97 1.45 6.04
CA LEU A 291 11.68 0.84 4.93
C LEU A 291 10.74 0.72 3.73
N LEU A 292 11.15 1.30 2.60
CA LEU A 292 10.41 1.25 1.35
C LEU A 292 11.20 0.42 0.32
N THR A 293 10.48 -0.32 -0.52
CA THR A 293 11.07 -0.96 -1.71
C THR A 293 11.61 0.09 -2.69
N PRO A 294 12.44 -0.29 -3.68
CA PRO A 294 12.88 0.65 -4.73
C PRO A 294 11.73 1.33 -5.49
N ARG A 295 10.51 0.77 -5.45
CA ARG A 295 9.31 1.35 -6.06
C ARG A 295 8.50 2.23 -5.10
N GLY A 296 8.91 2.35 -3.84
CA GLY A 296 8.26 3.14 -2.79
C GLY A 296 7.14 2.42 -2.03
N LYS A 297 6.92 1.13 -2.31
CA LYS A 297 5.95 0.29 -1.60
C LYS A 297 6.45 -0.02 -0.20
N MET A 298 5.59 0.07 0.80
CA MET A 298 5.87 -0.40 2.16
C MET A 298 5.43 -1.87 2.29
N SER A 299 6.37 -2.75 2.64
CA SER A 299 6.06 -4.14 2.99
C SER A 299 6.01 -4.28 4.50
N LYS A 300 5.04 -5.04 5.05
CA LYS A 300 5.06 -5.40 6.47
C LYS A 300 6.30 -6.20 6.84
N ILE A 301 6.95 -6.87 5.87
CA ILE A 301 8.11 -7.73 6.11
C ILE A 301 9.17 -7.48 5.06
N ASN A 302 10.40 -7.42 5.53
CA ASN A 302 11.58 -7.28 4.70
C ASN A 302 12.53 -8.42 5.05
N LYS A 303 12.80 -9.30 4.08
CA LYS A 303 13.87 -10.30 4.21
C LYS A 303 15.08 -9.82 3.45
N LYS A 304 16.27 -10.10 3.96
CA LYS A 304 17.47 -9.98 3.14
C LYS A 304 17.37 -11.06 2.06
N ILE A 305 17.32 -10.63 0.80
CA ILE A 305 17.32 -11.54 -0.33
C ILE A 305 18.66 -12.28 -0.28
N SER A 306 18.63 -13.56 0.06
CA SER A 306 19.74 -14.47 -0.24
C SER A 306 19.95 -14.35 -1.74
N LYS A 307 21.06 -13.73 -2.16
CA LYS A 307 21.50 -13.84 -3.54
C LYS A 307 21.69 -15.34 -3.81
N ILE A 308 20.78 -15.92 -4.58
CA ILE A 308 21.00 -17.21 -5.24
C ILE A 308 21.97 -16.94 -6.39
#